data_AF-A0A1G7NH98-F1
#
_entry.id   AF-A0A1G7NH98-F1
#
_cell.length_a   1.000
_cell.length_b   1.000
_cell.length_c   1.000
_cell.angle_alpha   90.00
_cell.angle_beta   90.00
_cell.angle_gamma   90.00
#
_symmetry.space_group_name_H-M   'P 1'
#
loop_
_entity.id
_entity.type
_entity.pdbx_description
1 polymer ?
#
loop_
_entity_poly.entity_id
_entity_poly.type
_entity_poly.pdbx_seq_one_letter_code
_entity_poly.pdbx_strand_id
1 'polypeptide(L)'
;MFTAAQIEVFTNHLHELKNDLLLNKRETADEAWWPTPYYINPDEYDFQESYDIFNGNCGIALFFLELYRFDQSEAHISLIDKMMNRMMKSEAILKPKFFAFYTGLGGVIYTNLKIYEATGIQKYLDNALFLTLSNHTQLSAQLLKADLLSGYTGNLLVFTLLYHHSQNGEVLQLIHLLLDRLIQEARVSGSGLKWDYHQSKKAYDSMTGFSHGASGIAYCLMQLSMYFDEPGLLYLAEEALAYEMQYYHAPANNWLDLRIGNYELSKPGAHLWQLETFISDMAGANAWAHGAAGVGLSRSLAFKLTQKELYSKQCNCILEKCLSDLQNKPRPDFTLVSGYSGMIPFLMCNNDREGIADHICDMIEGAITQYRKTNSYNEYLSCGPDDYGLFSGKAGVGYVLLQLIAGDQSDSVAKPTLPKPAKIINLERRFSMVDIKRKIFSSYFKRTIGKLDLLGIRIGALYEVKNIDEFSDVLAVRISQMAGVHESIAQSFRLESALLKLWKLHKGYFSYQQQNIHLKKNAESASQKSDSDFIALTLKLNDHVRYFGEDENGNMLLLYSHESGVEEIKIGTFSAIIVESLVNRKMKTSQLIDEITHGYFKPTTEKEQISQKIVLQIRLLLKSGFLCVEE
;
A
#
# COMPACT_ATOMS: atom_id res chain seq x y z
N MET A 1 -7.08 -9.82 32.52
CA MET A 1 -8.22 -9.72 31.60
C MET A 1 -9.07 -10.98 31.66
N PHE A 2 -8.49 -12.17 31.53
CA PHE A 2 -9.23 -13.44 31.55
C PHE A 2 -9.20 -14.13 32.92
N THR A 3 -10.26 -14.89 33.22
CA THR A 3 -10.37 -15.76 34.40
C THR A 3 -9.49 -17.01 34.26
N ALA A 4 -9.19 -17.67 35.38
CA ALA A 4 -8.42 -18.93 35.36
C ALA A 4 -9.05 -20.00 34.46
N ALA A 5 -10.38 -20.13 34.47
CA ALA A 5 -11.10 -21.07 33.63
C ALA A 5 -10.98 -20.75 32.13
N GLN A 6 -11.03 -19.47 31.76
CA GLN A 6 -10.82 -19.06 30.36
C GLN A 6 -9.38 -19.35 29.90
N ILE A 7 -8.39 -19.06 30.75
CA ILE A 7 -6.99 -19.39 30.46
C ILE A 7 -6.79 -20.90 30.31
N GLU A 8 -7.48 -21.72 31.11
CA GLU A 8 -7.43 -23.18 30.99
C GLU A 8 -7.99 -23.65 29.62
N VAL A 9 -9.11 -23.08 29.16
CA VAL A 9 -9.64 -23.35 27.81
C VAL A 9 -8.62 -23.01 26.73
N PHE A 10 -8.00 -21.83 26.81
CA PHE A 10 -6.99 -21.40 25.84
C PHE A 10 -5.77 -22.33 25.83
N THR A 11 -5.30 -22.72 27.02
CA THR A 11 -4.14 -23.59 27.21
C THR A 11 -4.42 -25.01 26.68
N ASN A 12 -5.60 -25.56 26.94
CA ASN A 12 -5.99 -26.87 26.45
C ASN A 12 -6.02 -26.91 24.92
N HIS A 13 -6.57 -25.88 24.28
CA HIS A 13 -6.60 -25.80 22.82
C HIS A 13 -5.21 -25.54 22.22
N LEU A 14 -4.37 -24.73 22.88
CA LEU A 14 -2.97 -24.54 22.50
C LEU A 14 -2.21 -25.88 22.47
N HIS A 15 -2.42 -26.75 23.46
CA HIS A 15 -1.82 -28.09 23.49
C HIS A 15 -2.35 -28.99 22.36
N GLU A 16 -3.64 -28.92 22.05
CA GLU A 16 -4.25 -29.62 20.92
C GLU A 16 -3.56 -29.23 19.59
N LEU A 17 -3.35 -27.93 19.36
CA LEU A 17 -2.65 -27.40 18.18
C LEU A 17 -1.17 -27.78 18.14
N LYS A 18 -0.45 -27.62 19.26
CA LYS A 18 0.96 -28.02 19.35
C LYS A 18 1.13 -29.50 18.98
N ASN A 19 0.25 -30.37 19.47
CA ASN A 19 0.30 -31.80 19.17
C ASN A 19 0.00 -32.07 17.69
N ASP A 20 -1.01 -31.42 17.11
CA ASP A 20 -1.33 -31.55 15.68
C ASP A 20 -0.15 -31.13 14.79
N LEU A 21 0.48 -29.98 15.07
CA LEU A 21 1.67 -29.56 14.33
C LEU A 21 2.82 -30.57 14.49
N LEU A 22 3.07 -31.06 15.71
CA LEU A 22 4.14 -32.04 15.95
C LEU A 22 3.91 -33.39 15.25
N LEU A 23 2.66 -33.80 15.04
CA LEU A 23 2.30 -35.04 14.33
C LEU A 23 2.54 -34.94 12.82
N ASN A 24 2.38 -33.74 12.25
CA ASN A 24 2.41 -33.52 10.80
C ASN A 24 3.77 -33.02 10.27
N LYS A 25 4.79 -32.92 11.15
CA LYS A 25 6.15 -32.57 10.73
C LYS A 25 6.84 -33.70 9.98
N ARG A 26 7.74 -33.34 9.08
CA ARG A 26 8.80 -34.22 8.55
C ARG A 26 10.06 -33.98 9.36
N GLU A 27 10.77 -35.05 9.71
CA GLU A 27 11.96 -34.95 10.56
C GLU A 27 12.99 -36.03 10.21
N THR A 28 14.26 -35.68 10.29
CA THR A 28 15.42 -36.58 10.29
C THR A 28 16.22 -36.38 11.59
N ALA A 29 17.41 -36.97 11.70
CA ALA A 29 18.27 -36.74 12.87
C ALA A 29 18.54 -35.24 13.12
N ASP A 30 18.85 -34.49 12.05
CA ASP A 30 19.38 -33.11 12.15
C ASP A 30 18.47 -32.04 11.53
N GLU A 31 17.35 -32.42 10.91
CA GLU A 31 16.49 -31.51 10.15
C GLU A 31 15.01 -31.76 10.42
N ALA A 32 14.20 -30.70 10.45
CA ALA A 32 12.75 -30.77 10.61
C ALA A 32 12.06 -29.71 9.75
N TRP A 33 10.91 -30.03 9.16
CA TRP A 33 10.11 -29.09 8.35
C TRP A 33 8.66 -29.54 8.21
N TRP A 34 7.81 -28.62 7.76
CA TRP A 34 6.45 -28.89 7.36
C TRP A 34 6.31 -28.68 5.85
N PRO A 35 5.66 -29.62 5.13
CA PRO A 35 5.14 -29.33 3.80
C PRO A 35 4.09 -28.22 3.92
N THR A 36 4.17 -27.22 3.05
CA THR A 36 3.27 -26.06 3.05
C THR A 36 2.41 -26.07 1.79
N PRO A 37 1.10 -25.80 1.89
CA PRO A 37 0.23 -25.80 0.73
C PRO A 37 0.58 -24.66 -0.23
N TYR A 38 0.60 -24.96 -1.52
CA TYR A 38 0.86 -24.05 -2.63
C TYR A 38 -0.24 -24.20 -3.68
N TYR A 39 -1.01 -23.13 -3.91
CA TYR A 39 -2.11 -23.15 -4.87
C TYR A 39 -1.61 -23.23 -6.31
N ILE A 40 -2.13 -24.20 -7.05
CA ILE A 40 -2.04 -24.25 -8.50
C ILE A 40 -3.17 -23.39 -9.10
N ASN A 41 -4.37 -23.52 -8.51
CA ASN A 41 -5.56 -22.72 -8.79
C ASN A 41 -6.45 -22.68 -7.52
N PRO A 42 -7.61 -22.00 -7.52
CA PRO A 42 -8.45 -21.89 -6.31
C PRO A 42 -8.94 -23.21 -5.72
N ASP A 43 -9.07 -24.26 -6.54
CA ASP A 43 -9.65 -25.54 -6.13
C ASP A 43 -8.57 -26.63 -5.90
N GLU A 44 -7.37 -26.44 -6.47
CA GLU A 44 -6.27 -27.39 -6.44
C GLU A 44 -4.99 -26.78 -5.85
N TYR A 45 -4.36 -27.54 -4.95
CA TYR A 45 -3.08 -27.19 -4.36
C TYR A 45 -2.15 -28.42 -4.30
N ASP A 46 -0.86 -28.15 -4.25
CA ASP A 46 0.19 -29.13 -4.00
C ASP A 46 0.99 -28.71 -2.77
N PHE A 47 1.93 -29.55 -2.33
CA PHE A 47 2.81 -29.23 -1.21
C PHE A 47 4.19 -28.83 -1.71
N GLN A 48 4.65 -27.68 -1.23
CA GLN A 48 6.02 -27.21 -1.42
C GLN A 48 6.63 -26.85 -0.07
N GLU A 49 7.95 -26.74 -0.01
CA GLU A 49 8.63 -26.22 1.16
C GLU A 49 8.84 -24.71 0.99
N SER A 50 8.07 -23.90 1.74
CA SER A 50 8.31 -22.45 1.86
C SER A 50 8.99 -22.10 3.19
N TYR A 51 9.75 -21.01 3.17
CA TYR A 51 10.50 -20.48 4.32
C TYR A 51 10.10 -19.06 4.71
N ASP A 52 9.03 -18.51 4.14
CA ASP A 52 8.51 -17.21 4.57
C ASP A 52 7.78 -17.29 5.93
N ILE A 53 7.39 -16.14 6.48
CA ILE A 53 6.63 -16.06 7.75
C ILE A 53 5.14 -16.33 7.52
N PHE A 54 4.62 -16.00 6.34
CA PHE A 54 3.19 -15.99 6.05
C PHE A 54 2.57 -17.39 6.16
N ASN A 55 2.99 -18.31 5.28
CA ASN A 55 2.57 -19.71 5.30
C ASN A 55 3.77 -20.68 5.35
N GLY A 56 5.00 -20.15 5.38
CA GLY A 56 6.22 -20.93 5.43
C GLY A 56 6.68 -21.39 6.83
N ASN A 57 7.78 -22.14 6.82
CA ASN A 57 8.39 -22.73 8.01
C ASN A 57 8.96 -21.71 9.01
N CYS A 58 9.28 -20.48 8.58
CA CYS A 58 9.67 -19.42 9.52
C CYS A 58 8.50 -19.02 10.44
N GLY A 59 7.28 -18.97 9.90
CA GLY A 59 6.08 -18.71 10.70
C GLY A 59 5.88 -19.77 11.79
N ILE A 60 6.09 -21.04 11.42
CA ILE A 60 6.02 -22.18 12.35
C ILE A 60 7.14 -22.10 13.40
N ALA A 61 8.37 -21.77 13.00
CA ALA A 61 9.49 -21.60 13.92
C ALA A 61 9.22 -20.49 14.96
N LEU A 62 8.60 -19.38 14.55
CA LEU A 62 8.20 -18.30 15.44
C LEU A 62 7.11 -18.74 16.42
N PHE A 63 6.17 -19.59 16.01
CA PHE A 63 5.21 -20.20 16.94
C PHE A 63 5.90 -21.09 18.00
N PHE A 64 6.82 -21.96 17.59
CA PHE A 64 7.59 -22.77 18.54
C PHE A 64 8.51 -21.93 19.44
N LEU A 65 8.99 -20.78 18.95
CA LEU A 65 9.76 -19.84 19.76
C LEU A 65 8.91 -19.20 20.86
N GLU A 66 7.64 -18.88 20.57
CA GLU A 66 6.70 -18.42 21.59
C GLU A 66 6.31 -19.54 22.57
N LEU A 67 6.19 -20.79 22.11
CA LEU A 67 6.03 -21.94 23.01
C LEU A 67 7.22 -22.07 23.98
N TYR A 68 8.45 -21.88 23.49
CA TYR A 68 9.63 -21.83 24.35
C TYR A 68 9.55 -20.70 25.38
N ARG A 69 9.16 -19.49 24.97
CA ARG A 69 8.99 -18.36 25.91
C ARG A 69 7.95 -18.69 26.98
N PHE A 70 6.91 -19.43 26.63
CA PHE A 70 5.82 -19.82 27.52
C PHE A 70 6.20 -20.93 28.50
N ASP A 71 6.78 -22.05 28.04
CA ASP A 71 7.02 -23.24 28.87
C ASP A 71 8.50 -23.52 29.20
N GLN A 72 9.43 -22.76 28.62
CA GLN A 72 10.90 -22.88 28.78
C GLN A 72 11.46 -24.27 28.41
N SER A 73 10.75 -25.04 27.58
CA SER A 73 11.20 -26.37 27.16
C SER A 73 12.24 -26.30 26.04
N GLU A 74 13.45 -26.77 26.32
CA GLU A 74 14.57 -26.88 25.35
C GLU A 74 14.24 -27.76 24.13
N ALA A 75 13.21 -28.60 24.21
CA ALA A 75 12.74 -29.37 23.07
C ALA A 75 12.30 -28.47 21.90
N HIS A 76 11.74 -27.29 22.20
CA HIS A 76 11.34 -26.31 21.18
C HIS A 76 12.56 -25.69 20.51
N ILE A 77 13.60 -25.31 21.26
CA ILE A 77 14.83 -24.76 20.70
C ILE A 77 15.55 -25.81 19.85
N SER A 78 15.61 -27.05 20.30
CA SER A 78 16.18 -28.16 19.51
C SER A 78 15.44 -28.35 18.18
N LEU A 79 14.10 -28.32 18.20
CA LEU A 79 13.29 -28.40 16.99
C LEU A 79 13.54 -27.21 16.06
N ILE A 80 13.58 -25.99 16.60
CA ILE A 80 13.88 -24.77 15.84
C ILE A 80 15.27 -24.85 15.21
N ASP A 81 16.31 -25.31 15.91
CA ASP A 81 17.64 -25.44 15.31
C ASP A 81 17.66 -26.45 14.16
N LYS A 82 16.96 -27.58 14.27
CA LYS A 82 16.76 -28.53 13.15
C LYS A 82 16.08 -27.88 11.95
N MET A 83 15.05 -27.07 12.20
CA MET A 83 14.39 -26.31 11.13
C MET A 83 15.38 -25.35 10.47
N MET A 84 16.05 -24.50 11.25
CA MET A 84 16.99 -23.51 10.72
C MET A 84 18.17 -24.15 9.99
N ASN A 85 18.69 -25.28 10.47
CA ASN A 85 19.77 -26.03 9.81
C ASN A 85 19.38 -26.49 8.40
N ARG A 86 18.13 -26.92 8.22
CA ARG A 86 17.60 -27.26 6.89
C ARG A 86 17.42 -26.03 6.02
N MET A 87 16.78 -24.98 6.55
CA MET A 87 16.53 -23.74 5.78
C MET A 87 17.83 -23.16 5.23
N MET A 88 18.87 -23.06 6.07
CA MET A 88 20.17 -22.47 5.70
C MET A 88 20.92 -23.26 4.61
N LYS A 89 20.58 -24.52 4.36
CA LYS A 89 21.14 -25.35 3.28
C LYS A 89 20.28 -25.35 2.01
N SER A 90 19.06 -24.83 2.07
CA SER A 90 18.13 -24.92 0.96
C SER A 90 18.52 -24.01 -0.20
N GLU A 91 18.34 -24.50 -1.43
CA GLU A 91 18.54 -23.67 -2.63
C GLU A 91 17.62 -22.43 -2.64
N ALA A 92 16.41 -22.50 -2.05
CA ALA A 92 15.52 -21.35 -1.98
C ALA A 92 16.06 -20.21 -1.10
N ILE A 93 16.97 -20.51 -0.17
CA ILE A 93 17.65 -19.52 0.68
C ILE A 93 18.99 -19.10 0.10
N LEU A 94 19.73 -20.04 -0.52
CA LEU A 94 21.00 -19.74 -1.18
C LEU A 94 20.81 -18.95 -2.50
N LYS A 95 19.66 -19.09 -3.15
CA LYS A 95 19.27 -18.38 -4.38
C LYS A 95 17.82 -17.85 -4.25
N PRO A 96 17.59 -16.87 -3.37
CA PRO A 96 16.26 -16.39 -3.06
C PRO A 96 15.60 -15.70 -4.25
N LYS A 97 14.29 -15.95 -4.42
CA LYS A 97 13.44 -15.27 -5.42
C LYS A 97 12.57 -14.18 -4.80
N PHE A 98 12.31 -14.27 -3.49
CA PHE A 98 11.46 -13.36 -2.75
C PHE A 98 12.22 -12.78 -1.56
N PHE A 99 12.05 -11.48 -1.33
CA PHE A 99 12.92 -10.71 -0.45
C PHE A 99 12.17 -9.88 0.60
N ALA A 100 10.85 -9.90 0.60
CA ALA A 100 10.03 -9.14 1.53
C ALA A 100 10.04 -9.72 2.95
N PHE A 101 9.56 -8.93 3.91
CA PHE A 101 9.54 -9.31 5.33
C PHE A 101 8.62 -10.51 5.57
N TYR A 102 7.35 -10.45 5.17
CA TYR A 102 6.43 -11.54 5.48
C TYR A 102 6.46 -12.67 4.46
N THR A 103 6.78 -12.37 3.21
CA THR A 103 6.66 -13.30 2.06
C THR A 103 8.00 -13.60 1.38
N GLY A 104 9.12 -13.55 2.11
CA GLY A 104 10.45 -13.77 1.52
C GLY A 104 11.61 -13.80 2.52
N LEU A 105 12.83 -13.55 2.01
CA LEU A 105 14.08 -13.64 2.77
C LEU A 105 14.12 -12.73 4.01
N GLY A 106 13.42 -11.59 3.99
CA GLY A 106 13.30 -10.71 5.15
C GLY A 106 12.72 -11.44 6.37
N GLY A 107 11.82 -12.40 6.15
CA GLY A 107 11.24 -13.22 7.21
C GLY A 107 12.22 -14.22 7.82
N VAL A 108 13.14 -14.75 7.01
CA VAL A 108 14.22 -15.64 7.47
C VAL A 108 15.23 -14.86 8.31
N ILE A 109 15.57 -13.64 7.88
CA ILE A 109 16.43 -12.72 8.64
C ILE A 109 15.77 -12.38 9.98
N TYR A 110 14.49 -11.98 9.96
CA TYR A 110 13.75 -11.68 11.18
C TYR A 110 13.66 -12.87 12.14
N THR A 111 13.41 -14.08 11.61
CA THR A 111 13.33 -15.30 12.44
C THR A 111 14.66 -15.60 13.13
N ASN A 112 15.79 -15.48 12.41
CA ASN A 112 17.11 -15.59 13.03
C ASN A 112 17.31 -14.54 14.15
N LEU A 113 16.90 -13.29 13.93
CA LEU A 113 16.98 -12.24 14.96
C LEU A 113 16.14 -12.56 16.20
N LYS A 114 14.91 -13.05 16.02
CA LYS A 114 14.05 -13.42 17.15
C LYS A 114 14.59 -14.62 17.94
N ILE A 115 15.18 -15.60 17.26
CA ILE A 115 15.85 -16.71 17.94
C ILE A 115 17.08 -16.20 18.71
N TYR A 116 17.88 -15.31 18.12
CA TYR A 116 19.00 -14.67 18.81
C TYR A 116 18.54 -13.91 20.06
N GLU A 117 17.47 -13.11 19.99
CA GLU A 117 16.92 -12.38 21.14
C GLU A 117 16.48 -13.31 22.26
N ALA A 118 15.92 -14.47 21.93
CA ALA A 118 15.43 -15.44 22.92
C ALA A 118 16.55 -16.30 23.53
N THR A 119 17.62 -16.59 22.78
CA THR A 119 18.61 -17.62 23.15
C THR A 119 20.02 -17.07 23.40
N GLY A 120 20.35 -15.90 22.87
CA GLY A 120 21.72 -15.35 22.86
C GLY A 120 22.71 -16.09 21.95
N ILE A 121 22.27 -17.06 21.15
CA ILE A 121 23.16 -17.87 20.31
C ILE A 121 23.63 -17.05 19.08
N GLN A 122 24.91 -16.69 19.07
CA GLN A 122 25.51 -15.77 18.09
C GLN A 122 25.35 -16.21 16.62
N LYS A 123 25.35 -17.52 16.34
CA LYS A 123 25.15 -18.09 14.98
C LYS A 123 23.95 -17.48 14.26
N TYR A 124 22.85 -17.22 14.95
CA TYR A 124 21.65 -16.68 14.30
C TYR A 124 21.81 -15.20 13.93
N LEU A 125 22.47 -14.39 14.75
CA LEU A 125 22.80 -13.01 14.37
C LEU A 125 23.77 -12.98 13.18
N ASP A 126 24.75 -13.87 13.16
CA ASP A 126 25.72 -14.00 12.05
C ASP A 126 25.02 -14.42 10.74
N ASN A 127 24.07 -15.36 10.82
CA ASN A 127 23.23 -15.74 9.68
C ASN A 127 22.40 -14.56 9.16
N ALA A 128 21.77 -13.79 10.06
CA ALA A 128 20.97 -12.62 9.69
C ALA A 128 21.82 -11.56 8.96
N LEU A 129 23.04 -11.32 9.42
CA LEU A 129 24.02 -10.46 8.74
C LEU A 129 24.41 -11.02 7.38
N PHE A 130 24.81 -12.29 7.31
CA PHE A 130 25.22 -12.94 6.07
C PHE A 130 24.15 -12.87 4.98
N LEU A 131 22.90 -13.22 5.32
CA LEU A 131 21.78 -13.20 4.39
C LEU A 131 21.48 -11.78 3.88
N THR A 132 21.58 -10.78 4.75
CA THR A 132 21.35 -9.37 4.39
C THR A 132 22.43 -8.85 3.45
N LEU A 133 23.71 -9.02 3.82
CA LEU A 133 24.83 -8.46 3.05
C LEU A 133 25.01 -9.17 1.70
N SER A 134 24.81 -10.49 1.65
CA SER A 134 24.91 -11.27 0.41
C SER A 134 23.81 -10.95 -0.61
N ASN A 135 22.71 -10.31 -0.17
CA ASN A 135 21.55 -9.96 -1.00
C ASN A 135 21.26 -8.45 -1.00
N HIS A 136 22.26 -7.61 -0.71
CA HIS A 136 22.10 -6.17 -0.53
C HIS A 136 21.38 -5.50 -1.70
N THR A 137 21.74 -5.82 -2.95
CA THR A 137 21.14 -5.21 -4.15
C THR A 137 19.67 -5.59 -4.32
N GLN A 138 19.33 -6.85 -4.07
CA GLN A 138 17.97 -7.36 -4.20
C GLN A 138 17.05 -6.73 -3.14
N LEU A 139 17.53 -6.67 -1.90
CA LEU A 139 16.81 -6.11 -0.76
C LEU A 139 16.62 -4.59 -0.84
N SER A 140 17.53 -3.86 -1.49
CA SER A 140 17.45 -2.40 -1.65
C SER A 140 16.64 -1.95 -2.87
N ALA A 141 16.90 -2.54 -4.05
CA ALA A 141 16.44 -1.96 -5.32
C ALA A 141 15.40 -2.80 -6.07
N GLN A 142 15.33 -4.12 -5.84
CA GLN A 142 14.55 -5.01 -6.71
C GLN A 142 13.11 -5.27 -6.24
N LEU A 143 12.78 -5.03 -4.96
CA LEU A 143 11.38 -5.09 -4.52
C LEU A 143 10.59 -3.92 -5.13
N LEU A 144 9.57 -4.23 -5.91
CA LEU A 144 8.75 -3.22 -6.60
C LEU A 144 7.65 -2.62 -5.74
N LYS A 145 7.28 -3.27 -4.64
CA LYS A 145 6.21 -2.83 -3.74
C LYS A 145 6.82 -2.12 -2.53
N ALA A 146 6.13 -1.11 -2.04
CA ALA A 146 6.48 -0.32 -0.86
C ALA A 146 5.69 -0.78 0.38
N ASP A 147 4.74 -1.71 0.28
CA ASP A 147 3.93 -2.12 1.42
C ASP A 147 4.65 -2.93 2.52
N LEU A 148 3.94 -3.19 3.62
CA LEU A 148 4.45 -3.92 4.79
C LEU A 148 4.64 -5.41 4.50
N LEU A 149 3.65 -6.06 3.87
CA LEU A 149 3.62 -7.53 3.71
C LEU A 149 4.67 -8.02 2.69
N SER A 150 4.64 -7.43 1.51
CA SER A 150 5.35 -7.89 0.31
C SER A 150 6.31 -6.85 -0.26
N GLY A 151 6.42 -5.70 0.40
CA GLY A 151 7.25 -4.58 -0.03
C GLY A 151 8.48 -4.33 0.84
N TYR A 152 9.25 -3.33 0.44
CA TYR A 152 10.50 -2.98 1.12
C TYR A 152 10.29 -2.20 2.42
N THR A 153 9.12 -1.62 2.67
CA THR A 153 8.86 -0.93 3.94
C THR A 153 8.80 -1.92 5.10
N GLY A 154 8.24 -3.12 4.91
CA GLY A 154 8.34 -4.15 5.95
C GLY A 154 9.79 -4.53 6.29
N ASN A 155 10.68 -4.54 5.29
CA ASN A 155 12.10 -4.82 5.51
C ASN A 155 12.80 -3.74 6.35
N LEU A 156 12.31 -2.49 6.37
CA LEU A 156 12.86 -1.46 7.23
C LEU A 156 12.76 -1.84 8.72
N LEU A 157 11.69 -2.54 9.14
CA LEU A 157 11.59 -3.06 10.51
C LEU A 157 12.67 -4.12 10.77
N VAL A 158 12.83 -5.06 9.84
CA VAL A 158 13.82 -6.15 9.96
C VAL A 158 15.25 -5.60 10.02
N PHE A 159 15.60 -4.67 9.13
CA PHE A 159 16.94 -4.09 9.09
C PHE A 159 17.21 -3.16 10.26
N THR A 160 16.21 -2.44 10.74
CA THR A 160 16.37 -1.63 11.95
C THR A 160 16.60 -2.52 13.17
N LEU A 161 15.92 -3.67 13.26
CA LEU A 161 16.17 -4.67 14.29
C LEU A 161 17.55 -5.32 14.15
N LEU A 162 17.99 -5.64 12.93
CA LEU A 162 19.33 -6.15 12.66
C LEU A 162 20.40 -5.12 13.06
N TYR A 163 20.20 -3.85 12.70
CA TYR A 163 21.10 -2.77 13.07
C TYR A 163 21.15 -2.58 14.59
N HIS A 164 20.02 -2.70 15.28
CA HIS A 164 19.97 -2.65 16.74
C HIS A 164 20.97 -3.62 17.38
N HIS A 165 20.97 -4.88 16.94
CA HIS A 165 21.83 -5.92 17.51
C HIS A 165 23.27 -5.89 16.97
N SER A 166 23.46 -5.60 15.68
CA SER A 166 24.78 -5.68 15.03
C SER A 166 25.58 -4.39 15.03
N GLN A 167 24.92 -3.23 15.10
CA GLN A 167 25.50 -1.89 14.86
C GLN A 167 26.31 -1.81 13.55
N ASN A 168 25.95 -2.63 12.55
CA ASN A 168 26.68 -2.72 11.30
C ASN A 168 26.36 -1.53 10.37
N GLY A 169 27.40 -0.84 9.90
CA GLY A 169 27.26 0.36 9.06
C GLY A 169 26.65 0.13 7.68
N GLU A 170 26.85 -1.04 7.06
CA GLU A 170 26.24 -1.38 5.77
C GLU A 170 24.73 -1.62 5.93
N VAL A 171 24.30 -2.20 7.04
CA VAL A 171 22.87 -2.33 7.37
C VAL A 171 22.23 -0.95 7.57
N LEU A 172 22.91 -0.02 8.24
CA LEU A 172 22.42 1.36 8.37
C LEU A 172 22.32 2.07 7.01
N GLN A 173 23.31 1.87 6.13
CA GLN A 173 23.26 2.39 4.77
C GLN A 173 22.08 1.82 3.98
N LEU A 174 21.77 0.53 4.14
CA LEU A 174 20.60 -0.09 3.53
C LEU A 174 19.29 0.55 4.00
N ILE A 175 19.16 0.86 5.30
CA ILE A 175 18.02 1.59 5.86
C ILE A 175 17.89 2.97 5.20
N HIS A 176 19.00 3.72 5.07
CA HIS A 176 19.00 5.03 4.40
C HIS A 176 18.52 4.93 2.95
N LEU A 177 19.02 3.96 2.17
CA LEU A 177 18.63 3.77 0.78
C LEU A 177 17.13 3.51 0.64
N LEU A 178 16.57 2.68 1.51
CA LEU A 178 15.13 2.38 1.51
C LEU A 178 14.27 3.55 1.95
N LEU A 179 14.71 4.35 2.93
CA LEU A 179 14.01 5.58 3.34
C LEU A 179 14.04 6.65 2.24
N ASP A 180 15.20 6.87 1.60
CA ASP A 180 15.33 7.81 0.48
C ASP A 180 14.44 7.39 -0.69
N ARG A 181 14.40 6.08 -0.98
CA ARG A 181 13.50 5.50 -1.98
C ARG A 181 12.03 5.75 -1.64
N LEU A 182 11.62 5.49 -0.40
CA LEU A 182 10.25 5.72 0.05
C LEU A 182 9.83 7.19 -0.11
N ILE A 183 10.73 8.14 0.20
CA ILE A 183 10.49 9.57 0.02
C ILE A 183 10.38 9.94 -1.48
N GLN A 184 11.26 9.39 -2.32
CA GLN A 184 11.26 9.64 -3.76
C GLN A 184 10.00 9.07 -4.45
N GLU A 185 9.52 7.92 -3.99
CA GLU A 185 8.34 7.24 -4.52
C GLU A 185 7.02 7.81 -3.98
N ALA A 186 7.05 8.64 -2.93
CA ALA A 186 5.85 9.27 -2.40
C ALA A 186 5.15 10.12 -3.48
N ARG A 187 3.82 9.98 -3.57
CA ARG A 187 2.98 10.76 -4.48
C ARG A 187 1.87 11.46 -3.74
N VAL A 188 1.59 12.69 -4.16
CA VAL A 188 0.45 13.48 -3.68
C VAL A 188 -0.87 12.86 -4.10
N SER A 189 -1.87 13.04 -3.26
CA SER A 189 -3.26 12.67 -3.54
C SER A 189 -4.20 13.81 -3.14
N GLY A 190 -5.52 13.59 -3.19
CA GLY A 190 -6.50 14.58 -2.73
C GLY A 190 -6.27 15.05 -1.28
N SER A 191 -5.79 14.15 -0.42
CA SER A 191 -5.31 14.45 0.94
C SER A 191 -4.17 13.50 1.29
N GLY A 192 -3.05 14.01 1.80
CA GLY A 192 -1.92 13.16 2.18
C GLY A 192 -1.15 12.54 1.00
N LEU A 193 -0.29 11.57 1.33
CA LEU A 193 0.65 10.92 0.42
C LEU A 193 0.35 9.43 0.25
N LYS A 194 0.66 8.90 -0.93
CA LYS A 194 0.44 7.50 -1.31
C LYS A 194 1.61 6.90 -2.07
N TRP A 195 1.66 5.56 -2.10
CA TRP A 195 2.71 4.74 -2.70
C TRP A 195 2.12 3.62 -3.58
N ASP A 196 2.94 2.85 -4.28
CA ASP A 196 2.53 1.66 -5.03
C ASP A 196 1.55 1.89 -6.20
N TYR A 197 1.76 2.95 -6.95
CA TYR A 197 0.96 3.32 -8.13
C TYR A 197 1.43 2.64 -9.44
N HIS A 198 2.34 1.66 -9.36
CA HIS A 198 2.96 0.97 -10.50
C HIS A 198 2.24 -0.34 -10.90
N GLN A 199 2.72 -1.02 -11.96
CA GLN A 199 2.13 -2.23 -12.55
C GLN A 199 1.99 -3.44 -11.61
N SER A 200 2.65 -3.41 -10.45
CA SER A 200 2.73 -4.53 -9.51
C SER A 200 1.43 -4.78 -8.73
N LYS A 201 0.41 -3.93 -8.86
CA LYS A 201 -0.87 -4.05 -8.15
C LYS A 201 -2.07 -3.85 -9.09
N LYS A 202 -3.11 -4.66 -8.86
CA LYS A 202 -4.44 -4.52 -9.45
C LYS A 202 -5.38 -3.95 -8.41
N ALA A 203 -5.47 -2.63 -8.36
CA ALA A 203 -6.24 -1.91 -7.36
C ALA A 203 -6.90 -0.66 -7.95
N TYR A 204 -7.97 -0.20 -7.29
CA TYR A 204 -8.70 1.01 -7.67
C TYR A 204 -7.84 2.27 -7.56
N ASP A 205 -7.00 2.34 -6.53
CA ASP A 205 -5.95 3.33 -6.28
C ASP A 205 -4.85 2.63 -5.44
N SER A 206 -3.94 3.35 -4.80
CA SER A 206 -3.03 2.81 -3.79
C SER A 206 -3.79 2.09 -2.67
N MET A 207 -3.34 0.91 -2.27
CA MET A 207 -4.04 0.07 -1.30
C MET A 207 -4.23 0.75 0.07
N THR A 208 -5.33 0.42 0.73
CA THR A 208 -5.60 0.70 2.16
C THR A 208 -5.26 -0.55 3.00
N GLY A 209 -5.29 -0.41 4.32
CA GLY A 209 -5.13 -1.53 5.23
C GLY A 209 -3.68 -1.76 5.66
N PHE A 210 -3.50 -2.71 6.56
CA PHE A 210 -2.22 -2.92 7.25
C PHE A 210 -1.23 -3.73 6.43
N SER A 211 -1.67 -4.73 5.65
CA SER A 211 -0.75 -5.60 4.93
C SER A 211 -0.15 -4.93 3.70
N HIS A 212 -1.01 -4.59 2.72
CA HIS A 212 -0.60 -4.05 1.43
C HIS A 212 -0.76 -2.54 1.29
N GLY A 213 -1.27 -1.86 2.31
CA GLY A 213 -1.74 -0.48 2.20
C GLY A 213 -1.05 0.53 3.10
N ALA A 214 -1.61 1.74 3.06
CA ALA A 214 -1.07 2.92 3.71
C ALA A 214 -0.92 2.77 5.24
N SER A 215 -1.83 2.08 5.93
CA SER A 215 -1.70 1.81 7.37
C SER A 215 -0.45 1.01 7.73
N GLY A 216 -0.06 0.03 6.92
CA GLY A 216 1.17 -0.74 7.14
C GLY A 216 2.43 0.11 6.98
N ILE A 217 2.44 0.93 5.93
CA ILE A 217 3.54 1.87 5.65
C ILE A 217 3.67 2.87 6.81
N ALA A 218 2.56 3.47 7.23
CA ALA A 218 2.52 4.41 8.35
C ALA A 218 2.98 3.79 9.66
N TYR A 219 2.53 2.56 9.95
CA TYR A 219 2.93 1.85 11.16
C TYR A 219 4.45 1.64 11.20
N CYS A 220 5.05 1.19 10.10
CA CYS A 220 6.50 1.05 10.01
C CYS A 220 7.23 2.39 10.18
N LEU A 221 6.78 3.45 9.51
CA LEU A 221 7.35 4.79 9.63
C LEU A 221 7.28 5.34 11.05
N MET A 222 6.19 5.08 11.79
CA MET A 222 6.07 5.45 13.20
C MET A 222 7.05 4.67 14.08
N GLN A 223 7.22 3.37 13.85
CA GLN A 223 8.22 2.56 14.56
C GLN A 223 9.64 3.09 14.30
N LEU A 224 9.99 3.41 13.06
CA LEU A 224 11.29 4.00 12.74
C LEU A 224 11.46 5.41 13.31
N SER A 225 10.41 6.23 13.29
CA SER A 225 10.42 7.56 13.90
C SER A 225 10.73 7.47 15.40
N MET A 226 10.12 6.52 16.11
CA MET A 226 10.42 6.25 17.51
C MET A 226 11.85 5.74 17.73
N TYR A 227 12.33 4.87 16.85
CA TYR A 227 13.66 4.27 16.97
C TYR A 227 14.79 5.29 16.73
N PHE A 228 14.65 6.12 15.70
CA PHE A 228 15.67 7.09 15.30
C PHE A 228 15.46 8.49 15.89
N ASP A 229 14.34 8.74 16.57
CA ASP A 229 13.91 10.08 17.02
C ASP A 229 13.80 11.09 15.86
N GLU A 230 13.22 10.63 14.74
CA GLU A 230 13.16 11.40 13.49
C GLU A 230 11.72 11.85 13.16
N PRO A 231 11.36 13.13 13.40
CA PRO A 231 9.99 13.62 13.27
C PRO A 231 9.51 13.70 11.81
N GLY A 232 10.41 13.71 10.83
CA GLY A 232 10.01 13.67 9.43
C GLY A 232 9.41 12.32 9.02
N LEU A 233 9.83 11.22 9.64
CA LEU A 233 9.23 9.91 9.42
C LEU A 233 7.81 9.85 9.99
N LEU A 234 7.57 10.48 11.14
CA LEU A 234 6.22 10.64 11.69
C LEU A 234 5.33 11.47 10.74
N TYR A 235 5.85 12.56 10.16
CA TYR A 235 5.12 13.33 9.15
C TYR A 235 4.69 12.46 7.96
N LEU A 236 5.59 11.65 7.40
CA LEU A 236 5.23 10.73 6.31
C LEU A 236 4.15 9.73 6.73
N ALA A 237 4.22 9.22 7.95
CA ALA A 237 3.21 8.32 8.48
C ALA A 237 1.85 9.02 8.53
N GLU A 238 1.77 10.23 9.09
CA GLU A 238 0.51 10.98 9.17
C GLU A 238 -0.06 11.32 7.79
N GLU A 239 0.80 11.63 6.81
CA GLU A 239 0.38 11.85 5.41
C GLU A 239 -0.15 10.56 4.76
N ALA A 240 0.42 9.40 5.05
CA ALA A 240 -0.12 8.11 4.61
C ALA A 240 -1.49 7.82 5.23
N LEU A 241 -1.67 8.15 6.51
CA LEU A 241 -2.95 8.00 7.20
C LEU A 241 -4.01 8.98 6.66
N ALA A 242 -3.61 10.21 6.34
CA ALA A 242 -4.49 11.20 5.71
C ALA A 242 -4.95 10.74 4.33
N TYR A 243 -4.07 10.12 3.53
CA TYR A 243 -4.45 9.46 2.29
C TYR A 243 -5.52 8.41 2.50
N GLU A 244 -5.29 7.50 3.43
CA GLU A 244 -6.16 6.36 3.68
C GLU A 244 -7.57 6.78 4.11
N MET A 245 -7.72 7.95 4.75
CA MET A 245 -9.03 8.48 5.14
C MET A 245 -9.96 8.81 3.97
N GLN A 246 -9.43 8.99 2.75
CA GLN A 246 -10.26 9.17 1.55
C GLN A 246 -11.10 7.92 1.22
N TYR A 247 -10.72 6.77 1.79
CA TYR A 247 -11.35 5.47 1.53
C TYR A 247 -12.02 4.88 2.78
N TYR A 248 -12.30 5.72 3.78
CA TYR A 248 -13.15 5.36 4.89
C TYR A 248 -14.62 5.40 4.46
N HIS A 249 -15.32 4.28 4.60
CA HIS A 249 -16.73 4.14 4.29
C HIS A 249 -17.56 4.19 5.58
N ALA A 250 -18.03 5.39 5.91
CA ALA A 250 -18.77 5.66 7.15
C ALA A 250 -19.98 4.72 7.38
N PRO A 251 -20.82 4.38 6.38
CA PRO A 251 -21.93 3.44 6.58
C PRO A 251 -21.50 2.04 7.04
N ALA A 252 -20.31 1.58 6.65
CA ALA A 252 -19.76 0.29 7.08
C ALA A 252 -18.86 0.39 8.32
N ASN A 253 -18.58 1.61 8.80
CA ASN A 253 -17.60 1.89 9.85
C ASN A 253 -16.22 1.24 9.55
N ASN A 254 -15.84 1.22 8.26
CA ASN A 254 -14.74 0.40 7.75
C ASN A 254 -13.96 1.11 6.64
N TRP A 255 -12.74 0.66 6.39
CA TRP A 255 -11.94 1.08 5.23
C TRP A 255 -12.15 0.11 4.08
N LEU A 256 -12.29 0.67 2.88
CA LEU A 256 -12.52 -0.10 1.65
C LEU A 256 -11.28 -0.91 1.27
N ASP A 257 -11.45 -2.19 0.96
CA ASP A 257 -10.42 -3.01 0.30
C ASP A 257 -10.37 -2.69 -1.20
N LEU A 258 -9.33 -1.99 -1.63
CA LEU A 258 -9.26 -1.43 -2.99
C LEU A 258 -8.81 -2.43 -4.06
N ARG A 259 -8.69 -3.72 -3.76
CA ARG A 259 -8.33 -4.73 -4.76
C ARG A 259 -9.39 -4.81 -5.86
N ILE A 260 -8.93 -4.94 -7.10
CA ILE A 260 -9.80 -5.10 -8.28
C ILE A 260 -9.41 -6.38 -9.00
N GLY A 261 -10.34 -7.33 -9.06
CA GLY A 261 -10.22 -8.59 -9.79
C GLY A 261 -11.11 -8.62 -11.04
N ASN A 262 -11.21 -9.81 -11.63
CA ASN A 262 -11.99 -10.00 -12.86
C ASN A 262 -13.49 -9.79 -12.63
N TYR A 263 -13.99 -10.12 -11.44
CA TYR A 263 -15.39 -9.93 -11.07
C TYR A 263 -15.75 -8.44 -11.07
N GLU A 264 -14.96 -7.62 -10.38
CA GLU A 264 -15.18 -6.18 -10.27
C GLU A 264 -15.10 -5.50 -11.66
N LEU A 265 -14.15 -5.94 -12.50
CA LEU A 265 -14.01 -5.44 -13.87
C LEU A 265 -15.17 -5.85 -14.79
N SER A 266 -15.90 -6.91 -14.47
CA SER A 266 -17.05 -7.37 -15.26
C SER A 266 -18.31 -6.51 -15.05
N LYS A 267 -18.31 -5.64 -14.03
CA LYS A 267 -19.49 -4.82 -13.69
C LYS A 267 -19.79 -3.79 -14.78
N PRO A 268 -21.09 -3.51 -15.07
CA PRO A 268 -21.49 -2.41 -15.94
C PRO A 268 -20.88 -1.09 -15.46
N GLY A 269 -20.31 -0.32 -16.38
CA GLY A 269 -19.69 0.97 -16.06
C GLY A 269 -18.31 0.89 -15.39
N ALA A 270 -17.72 -0.29 -15.16
CA ALA A 270 -16.39 -0.40 -14.53
C ALA A 270 -15.29 0.39 -15.24
N HIS A 271 -15.40 0.57 -16.57
CA HIS A 271 -14.49 1.39 -17.37
C HIS A 271 -14.51 2.89 -17.02
N LEU A 272 -15.59 3.38 -16.39
CA LEU A 272 -15.70 4.77 -15.90
C LEU A 272 -14.88 4.99 -14.62
N TRP A 273 -14.45 3.91 -13.95
CA TRP A 273 -13.63 3.94 -12.75
C TRP A 273 -14.22 4.77 -11.58
N GLN A 274 -15.54 4.74 -11.46
CA GLN A 274 -16.28 5.40 -10.38
C GLN A 274 -16.28 4.49 -9.14
N LEU A 275 -15.99 5.05 -7.96
CA LEU A 275 -15.86 4.27 -6.73
C LEU A 275 -17.18 3.57 -6.38
N GLU A 276 -18.31 4.23 -6.69
CA GLU A 276 -19.67 3.76 -6.45
C GLU A 276 -19.95 2.40 -7.14
N THR A 277 -19.29 2.12 -8.27
CA THR A 277 -19.40 0.84 -8.98
C THR A 277 -18.86 -0.34 -8.15
N PHE A 278 -17.88 -0.08 -7.28
CA PHE A 278 -17.13 -1.12 -6.58
C PHE A 278 -17.44 -1.21 -5.08
N ILE A 279 -18.02 -0.15 -4.51
CA ILE A 279 -18.12 0.03 -3.05
C ILE A 279 -18.79 -1.12 -2.29
N SER A 280 -19.78 -1.78 -2.92
CA SER A 280 -20.51 -2.91 -2.33
C SER A 280 -19.60 -4.09 -1.95
N ASP A 281 -18.54 -4.30 -2.73
CA ASP A 281 -17.66 -5.48 -2.57
C ASP A 281 -16.45 -5.13 -1.71
N MET A 282 -16.05 -3.86 -1.71
CA MET A 282 -14.86 -3.38 -1.00
C MET A 282 -15.11 -3.14 0.49
N ALA A 283 -16.35 -2.89 0.92
CA ALA A 283 -16.65 -2.45 2.27
C ALA A 283 -16.80 -3.58 3.31
N GLY A 284 -16.97 -4.82 2.86
CA GLY A 284 -17.39 -5.92 3.74
C GLY A 284 -16.29 -6.54 4.59
N ALA A 285 -15.04 -6.50 4.12
CA ALA A 285 -13.95 -7.26 4.73
C ALA A 285 -13.27 -6.48 5.87
N ASN A 286 -13.08 -7.14 7.01
CA ASN A 286 -12.45 -6.58 8.20
C ASN A 286 -11.55 -7.63 8.85
N ALA A 287 -10.24 -7.42 8.80
CA ALA A 287 -9.23 -8.36 9.27
C ALA A 287 -7.92 -7.62 9.60
N TRP A 288 -6.90 -8.39 9.99
CA TRP A 288 -5.54 -7.84 10.14
C TRP A 288 -5.04 -7.26 8.81
N ALA A 289 -5.22 -7.96 7.69
CA ALA A 289 -4.67 -7.51 6.41
C ALA A 289 -5.33 -6.23 5.87
N HIS A 290 -6.67 -6.17 5.91
CA HIS A 290 -7.49 -5.12 5.31
C HIS A 290 -8.71 -4.80 6.17
N GLY A 291 -9.21 -3.57 6.05
CA GLY A 291 -10.32 -3.08 6.86
C GLY A 291 -9.91 -2.62 8.26
N ALA A 292 -10.92 -2.39 9.10
CA ALA A 292 -10.83 -1.62 10.32
C ALA A 292 -9.80 -2.18 11.31
N ALA A 293 -9.78 -3.49 11.56
CA ALA A 293 -8.92 -4.11 12.58
C ALA A 293 -7.44 -3.84 12.35
N GLY A 294 -6.94 -4.12 11.14
CA GLY A 294 -5.56 -3.81 10.74
C GLY A 294 -5.25 -2.31 10.77
N VAL A 295 -6.17 -1.48 10.24
CA VAL A 295 -6.06 -0.01 10.30
C VAL A 295 -5.96 0.47 11.75
N GLY A 296 -6.65 -0.18 12.68
CA GLY A 296 -6.64 0.12 14.10
C GLY A 296 -5.26 0.03 14.74
N LEU A 297 -4.38 -0.83 14.23
CA LEU A 297 -3.00 -0.95 14.73
C LEU A 297 -2.20 0.33 14.48
N SER A 298 -2.31 0.89 13.27
CA SER A 298 -1.64 2.15 12.92
C SER A 298 -2.28 3.31 13.68
N ARG A 299 -3.62 3.38 13.79
CA ARG A 299 -4.30 4.46 14.53
C ARG A 299 -4.00 4.45 16.02
N SER A 300 -3.91 3.28 16.64
CA SER A 300 -3.56 3.17 18.06
C SER A 300 -2.14 3.66 18.32
N LEU A 301 -1.18 3.32 17.44
CA LEU A 301 0.19 3.83 17.55
C LEU A 301 0.26 5.34 17.30
N ALA A 302 -0.47 5.84 16.29
CA ALA A 302 -0.52 7.27 15.98
C ALA A 302 -1.11 8.07 17.14
N PHE A 303 -2.18 7.58 17.78
CA PHE A 303 -2.74 8.20 18.98
C PHE A 303 -1.73 8.21 20.13
N LYS A 304 -1.07 7.07 20.40
CA LYS A 304 -0.05 6.97 21.45
C LYS A 304 1.08 8.00 21.26
N LEU A 305 1.52 8.22 20.03
CA LEU A 305 2.62 9.14 19.71
C LEU A 305 2.22 10.62 19.70
N THR A 306 1.03 10.93 19.21
CA THR A 306 0.65 12.31 18.89
C THR A 306 -0.39 12.90 19.84
N GLN A 307 -1.12 12.04 20.57
CA GLN A 307 -2.26 12.41 21.42
C GLN A 307 -3.36 13.19 20.67
N LYS A 308 -3.39 13.13 19.33
CA LYS A 308 -4.40 13.80 18.52
C LYS A 308 -5.75 13.10 18.66
N GLU A 309 -6.77 13.85 19.08
CA GLU A 309 -8.14 13.35 19.31
C GLU A 309 -8.74 12.64 18.08
N LEU A 310 -8.35 13.04 16.87
CA LEU A 310 -8.83 12.42 15.63
C LEU A 310 -8.50 10.92 15.57
N TYR A 311 -7.33 10.50 16.05
CA TYR A 311 -6.92 9.10 16.05
C TYR A 311 -7.68 8.30 17.12
N SER A 312 -7.96 8.92 18.27
CA SER A 312 -8.83 8.32 19.29
C SER A 312 -10.25 8.08 18.76
N LYS A 313 -10.83 9.06 18.06
CA LYS A 313 -12.15 8.91 17.40
C LYS A 313 -12.14 7.77 16.38
N GLN A 314 -11.10 7.67 15.56
CA GLN A 314 -10.95 6.58 14.60
C GLN A 314 -10.82 5.22 15.30
N CYS A 315 -10.05 5.10 16.38
CA CYS A 315 -9.97 3.87 17.16
C CYS A 315 -11.34 3.44 17.73
N ASN A 316 -12.18 4.37 18.15
CA ASN A 316 -13.53 4.05 18.65
C ASN A 316 -14.44 3.50 17.54
N CYS A 317 -14.44 4.14 16.37
CA CYS A 317 -15.11 3.65 15.17
C CYS A 317 -14.65 2.23 14.80
N ILE A 318 -13.34 1.99 14.79
CA ILE A 318 -12.76 0.68 14.50
C ILE A 318 -13.20 -0.37 15.52
N LEU A 319 -13.20 -0.01 16.82
CA LEU A 319 -13.65 -0.91 17.88
C LEU A 319 -15.10 -1.32 17.69
N GLU A 320 -16.01 -0.37 17.42
CA GLU A 320 -17.42 -0.66 17.14
C GLU A 320 -17.57 -1.64 15.97
N LYS A 321 -16.81 -1.45 14.89
CA LYS A 321 -16.82 -2.37 13.74
C LYS A 321 -16.33 -3.77 14.11
N CYS A 322 -15.20 -3.89 14.83
CA CYS A 322 -14.69 -5.17 15.29
C CYS A 322 -15.69 -5.91 16.19
N LEU A 323 -16.30 -5.23 17.16
CA LEU A 323 -17.28 -5.83 18.07
C LEU A 323 -18.54 -6.30 17.31
N SER A 324 -19.03 -5.48 16.36
CA SER A 324 -20.14 -5.86 15.49
C SER A 324 -19.84 -7.12 14.66
N ASP A 325 -18.63 -7.25 14.10
CA ASP A 325 -18.27 -8.42 13.30
C ASP A 325 -18.08 -9.68 14.16
N LEU A 326 -17.53 -9.54 15.37
CA LEU A 326 -17.40 -10.66 16.31
C LEU A 326 -18.76 -11.15 16.83
N GLN A 327 -19.73 -10.25 17.00
CA GLN A 327 -21.09 -10.62 17.40
C GLN A 327 -21.83 -11.38 16.29
N ASN A 328 -21.74 -10.91 15.05
CA ASN A 328 -22.50 -11.47 13.93
C ASN A 328 -21.81 -12.64 13.21
N LYS A 329 -20.47 -12.74 13.33
CA LYS A 329 -19.59 -13.72 12.67
C LYS A 329 -20.01 -14.05 11.22
N PRO A 330 -20.05 -13.06 10.30
CA PRO A 330 -20.57 -13.26 8.94
C PRO A 330 -19.72 -14.19 8.04
N ARG A 331 -18.54 -14.62 8.50
CA ARG A 331 -17.53 -15.39 7.74
C ARG A 331 -17.00 -16.58 8.56
N PRO A 332 -16.86 -17.79 7.99
CA PRO A 332 -16.21 -18.94 8.64
C PRO A 332 -14.67 -18.92 8.50
N ASP A 333 -14.03 -17.86 9.02
CA ASP A 333 -12.57 -17.71 9.00
C ASP A 333 -12.06 -17.15 10.35
N PHE A 334 -11.19 -17.92 10.99
CA PHE A 334 -10.54 -17.63 12.28
C PHE A 334 -9.02 -17.50 12.15
N THR A 335 -8.48 -17.49 10.93
CA THR A 335 -7.04 -17.31 10.69
C THR A 335 -6.54 -15.91 11.09
N LEU A 336 -5.23 -15.75 11.19
CA LEU A 336 -4.62 -14.49 11.64
C LEU A 336 -4.69 -13.39 10.57
N VAL A 337 -4.54 -13.71 9.29
CA VAL A 337 -4.49 -12.70 8.21
C VAL A 337 -5.86 -12.13 7.84
N SER A 338 -6.86 -12.99 7.68
CA SER A 338 -8.18 -12.65 7.10
C SER A 338 -9.35 -12.94 8.05
N GLY A 339 -9.13 -13.74 9.09
CA GLY A 339 -10.13 -14.17 10.05
C GLY A 339 -10.19 -13.32 11.32
N TYR A 340 -11.04 -13.76 12.26
CA TYR A 340 -11.29 -13.02 13.51
C TYR A 340 -10.11 -12.98 14.47
N SER A 341 -9.22 -13.98 14.45
CA SER A 341 -7.99 -13.95 15.26
C SER A 341 -7.11 -12.75 14.91
N GLY A 342 -7.16 -12.30 13.65
CA GLY A 342 -6.51 -11.07 13.18
C GLY A 342 -7.00 -9.78 13.84
N MET A 343 -8.15 -9.79 14.52
CA MET A 343 -8.67 -8.62 15.24
C MET A 343 -8.05 -8.47 16.64
N ILE A 344 -7.58 -9.56 17.23
CA ILE A 344 -7.05 -9.58 18.62
C ILE A 344 -5.93 -8.57 18.84
N PRO A 345 -4.91 -8.43 17.95
CA PRO A 345 -3.84 -7.45 18.15
C PRO A 345 -4.35 -6.02 18.38
N PHE A 346 -5.45 -5.62 17.70
CA PHE A 346 -6.07 -4.32 17.90
C PHE A 346 -6.96 -4.27 19.15
N LEU A 347 -7.78 -5.30 19.38
CA LEU A 347 -8.65 -5.37 20.56
C LEU A 347 -7.84 -5.30 21.86
N MET A 348 -6.67 -5.92 21.89
CA MET A 348 -5.76 -5.88 23.02
C MET A 348 -5.12 -4.50 23.25
N CYS A 349 -5.06 -3.63 22.23
CA CYS A 349 -4.68 -2.23 22.42
C CYS A 349 -5.79 -1.41 23.11
N ASN A 350 -6.98 -1.97 23.25
CA ASN A 350 -8.18 -1.33 23.82
C ASN A 350 -8.76 -2.14 24.99
N ASN A 351 -7.97 -3.04 25.59
CA ASN A 351 -8.40 -4.03 26.59
C ASN A 351 -9.04 -3.45 27.87
N ASP A 352 -8.90 -2.16 28.13
CA ASP A 352 -9.56 -1.43 29.22
C ASP A 352 -11.08 -1.25 28.99
N ARG A 353 -11.58 -1.50 27.78
CA ARG A 353 -13.01 -1.40 27.43
C ARG A 353 -13.76 -2.65 27.90
N GLU A 354 -14.91 -2.42 28.54
CA GLU A 354 -15.81 -3.49 29.00
C GLU A 354 -16.29 -4.39 27.83
N GLY A 355 -16.42 -5.69 28.09
CA GLY A 355 -16.94 -6.67 27.13
C GLY A 355 -15.94 -7.21 26.11
N ILE A 356 -14.76 -6.61 25.92
CA ILE A 356 -13.77 -7.13 24.96
C ILE A 356 -13.33 -8.56 25.31
N ALA A 357 -13.14 -8.85 26.60
CA ALA A 357 -12.72 -10.19 27.04
C ALA A 357 -13.73 -11.25 26.64
N ASP A 358 -15.02 -10.98 26.82
CA ASP A 358 -16.10 -11.90 26.49
C ASP A 358 -16.19 -12.15 24.98
N HIS A 359 -16.05 -11.10 24.16
CA HIS A 359 -16.01 -11.23 22.71
C HIS A 359 -14.80 -12.04 22.21
N ILE A 360 -13.64 -11.89 22.84
CA ILE A 360 -12.45 -12.69 22.52
C ILE A 360 -12.70 -14.16 22.90
N CYS A 361 -13.27 -14.44 24.07
CA CYS A 361 -13.59 -15.81 24.49
C CYS A 361 -14.58 -16.49 23.55
N ASP A 362 -15.70 -15.83 23.23
CA ASP A 362 -16.73 -16.35 22.31
C ASP A 362 -16.16 -16.58 20.89
N MET A 363 -15.25 -15.72 20.43
CA MET A 363 -14.53 -15.92 19.18
C MET A 363 -13.65 -17.18 19.22
N ILE A 364 -12.88 -17.37 20.29
CA ILE A 364 -12.01 -18.55 20.46
C ILE A 364 -12.83 -19.83 20.56
N GLU A 365 -13.97 -19.82 21.26
CA GLU A 365 -14.89 -20.95 21.29
C GLU A 365 -15.43 -21.31 19.91
N GLY A 366 -15.75 -20.30 19.10
CA GLY A 366 -16.09 -20.48 17.68
C GLY A 366 -14.95 -21.12 16.88
N ALA A 367 -13.72 -20.63 17.07
CA ALA A 367 -12.53 -21.18 16.42
C ALA A 367 -12.30 -22.65 16.80
N ILE A 368 -12.42 -22.99 18.09
CA ILE A 368 -12.29 -24.36 18.62
C ILE A 368 -13.35 -25.28 17.99
N THR A 369 -14.61 -24.84 18.00
CA THR A 369 -15.73 -25.61 17.42
C THR A 369 -15.49 -25.89 15.94
N GLN A 370 -15.08 -24.88 15.18
CA GLN A 370 -14.78 -25.05 13.76
C GLN A 370 -13.61 -26.01 13.55
N TYR A 371 -12.48 -25.78 14.23
CA TYR A 371 -11.30 -26.63 14.13
C TYR A 371 -11.62 -28.11 14.42
N ARG A 372 -12.38 -28.39 15.48
CA ARG A 372 -12.77 -29.78 15.81
C ARG A 372 -13.69 -30.43 14.78
N LYS A 373 -14.44 -29.63 14.03
CA LYS A 373 -15.36 -30.10 12.98
C LYS A 373 -14.65 -30.33 11.64
N THR A 374 -13.75 -29.42 11.27
CA THR A 374 -13.19 -29.34 9.90
C THR A 374 -11.69 -29.56 9.83
N ASN A 375 -11.01 -29.68 10.98
CA ASN A 375 -9.56 -29.62 11.12
C ASN A 375 -8.94 -28.31 10.59
N SER A 376 -9.74 -27.24 10.44
CA SER A 376 -9.31 -25.99 9.80
C SER A 376 -9.93 -24.75 10.46
N TYR A 377 -9.18 -23.65 10.46
CA TYR A 377 -9.69 -22.32 10.83
C TYR A 377 -10.27 -21.52 9.65
N ASN A 378 -10.22 -22.06 8.44
CA ASN A 378 -10.75 -21.44 7.23
C ASN A 378 -11.58 -22.46 6.44
N GLU A 379 -12.85 -22.14 6.17
CA GLU A 379 -13.74 -23.00 5.35
C GLU A 379 -13.81 -22.59 3.88
N TYR A 380 -13.15 -21.50 3.48
CA TYR A 380 -13.10 -21.05 2.08
C TYR A 380 -12.07 -21.82 1.24
N LEU A 381 -11.09 -22.44 1.90
CA LEU A 381 -9.90 -23.00 1.26
C LEU A 381 -9.81 -24.51 1.47
N SER A 382 -9.69 -25.26 0.38
CA SER A 382 -9.61 -26.73 0.41
C SER A 382 -8.38 -27.27 1.15
N CYS A 383 -7.29 -26.49 1.21
CA CYS A 383 -6.07 -26.86 1.93
C CYS A 383 -6.09 -26.53 3.43
N GLY A 384 -7.17 -25.93 3.94
CA GLY A 384 -7.25 -25.48 5.33
C GLY A 384 -6.84 -26.54 6.37
N PRO A 385 -7.24 -27.83 6.23
CA PRO A 385 -6.80 -28.90 7.13
C PRO A 385 -5.28 -29.11 7.20
N ASP A 386 -4.59 -28.78 6.12
CA ASP A 386 -3.14 -28.97 5.94
C ASP A 386 -2.37 -27.63 5.97
N ASP A 387 -3.02 -26.53 6.35
CA ASP A 387 -2.39 -25.22 6.47
C ASP A 387 -1.87 -24.99 7.91
N TYR A 388 -0.57 -25.23 8.07
CA TYR A 388 0.16 -25.01 9.32
C TYR A 388 0.79 -23.61 9.43
N GLY A 389 0.52 -22.72 8.47
CA GLY A 389 1.11 -21.38 8.40
C GLY A 389 0.77 -20.47 9.58
N LEU A 390 1.59 -19.44 9.81
CA LEU A 390 1.36 -18.49 10.90
C LEU A 390 0.29 -17.45 10.56
N PHE A 391 0.25 -16.94 9.34
CA PHE A 391 -0.78 -15.98 8.94
C PHE A 391 -2.01 -16.65 8.35
N SER A 392 -1.82 -17.72 7.59
CA SER A 392 -2.89 -18.42 6.86
C SER A 392 -3.52 -19.57 7.64
N GLY A 393 -2.87 -20.10 8.68
CA GLY A 393 -3.20 -21.42 9.21
C GLY A 393 -3.14 -21.58 10.73
N LYS A 394 -2.93 -22.82 11.16
CA LYS A 394 -3.06 -23.29 12.55
C LYS A 394 -2.07 -22.64 13.52
N ALA A 395 -0.82 -22.44 13.09
CA ALA A 395 0.21 -21.82 13.93
C ALA A 395 -0.19 -20.40 14.35
N GLY A 396 -0.93 -19.67 13.50
CA GLY A 396 -1.43 -18.33 13.81
C GLY A 396 -2.38 -18.27 14.99
N VAL A 397 -3.35 -19.19 15.03
CA VAL A 397 -4.30 -19.26 16.14
C VAL A 397 -3.57 -19.65 17.43
N GLY A 398 -2.67 -20.64 17.37
CA GLY A 398 -1.83 -21.01 18.51
C GLY A 398 -0.97 -19.84 19.02
N TYR A 399 -0.37 -19.08 18.10
CA TYR A 399 0.44 -17.90 18.41
C TYR A 399 -0.38 -16.84 19.14
N VAL A 400 -1.61 -16.58 18.70
CA VAL A 400 -2.52 -15.63 19.37
C VAL A 400 -2.98 -16.14 20.74
N LEU A 401 -3.21 -17.45 20.91
CA LEU A 401 -3.56 -18.01 22.22
C LEU A 401 -2.44 -17.83 23.24
N LEU A 402 -1.20 -18.13 22.87
CA LEU A 402 -0.01 -17.89 23.71
C LEU A 402 0.07 -16.46 24.20
N GLN A 403 -0.19 -15.56 23.28
CA GLN A 403 -0.25 -14.12 23.46
C GLN A 403 -1.31 -13.66 24.47
N LEU A 404 -2.51 -14.23 24.40
CA LEU A 404 -3.58 -13.97 25.36
C LEU A 404 -3.27 -14.56 26.74
N ILE A 405 -2.66 -15.75 26.78
CA ILE A 405 -2.27 -16.43 28.03
C ILE A 405 -1.17 -15.64 28.75
N ALA A 406 -0.14 -15.20 28.03
CA ALA A 406 0.96 -14.41 28.58
C ALA A 406 0.51 -13.01 29.01
N GLY A 407 -0.55 -12.47 28.41
CA GLY A 407 -1.04 -11.11 28.67
C GLY A 407 -0.11 -10.01 28.14
N ASP A 408 0.89 -10.36 27.32
CA ASP A 408 1.83 -9.42 26.69
C ASP A 408 1.60 -9.35 25.18
N GLN A 409 1.37 -8.13 24.68
CA GLN A 409 1.18 -7.78 23.28
C GLN A 409 2.11 -6.65 22.85
N SER A 410 3.20 -6.43 23.59
CA SER A 410 4.10 -5.30 23.38
C SER A 410 4.89 -5.43 22.06
N ASP A 411 5.32 -6.64 21.71
CA ASP A 411 5.95 -7.00 20.45
C ASP A 411 5.40 -8.31 19.90
N SER A 412 5.06 -8.33 18.62
CA SER A 412 4.60 -9.55 17.95
C SER A 412 4.79 -9.52 16.46
N VAL A 413 4.74 -10.69 15.81
CA VAL A 413 4.78 -10.77 14.34
C VAL A 413 3.61 -10.02 13.67
N ALA A 414 2.43 -10.00 14.29
CA ALA A 414 1.26 -9.28 13.77
C ALA A 414 1.32 -7.77 14.05
N LYS A 415 2.09 -7.34 15.05
CA LYS A 415 2.28 -5.94 15.44
C LYS A 415 3.74 -5.74 15.90
N PRO A 416 4.70 -5.77 14.96
CA PRO A 416 6.13 -5.76 15.30
C PRO A 416 6.52 -4.43 15.90
N THR A 417 7.25 -4.47 17.01
CA THR A 417 7.70 -3.27 17.72
C THR A 417 9.22 -3.23 17.75
N LEU A 418 9.80 -2.10 17.37
CA LEU A 418 11.24 -1.90 17.47
C LEU A 418 11.65 -1.64 18.93
N PRO A 419 12.79 -2.19 19.38
CA PRO A 419 13.32 -1.90 20.71
C PRO A 419 13.78 -0.44 20.81
N LYS A 420 13.98 0.06 22.04
CA LYS A 420 14.62 1.36 22.21
C LYS A 420 16.12 1.24 21.94
N PRO A 421 16.75 2.15 21.16
CA PRO A 421 18.19 2.09 20.95
C PRO A 421 18.95 2.43 22.25
N ALA A 422 20.13 1.82 22.44
CA ALA A 422 20.96 2.09 23.61
C ALA A 422 21.58 3.50 23.62
N LYS A 423 21.66 4.14 22.45
CA LYS A 423 22.21 5.49 22.24
C LYS A 423 21.37 6.21 21.18
N ILE A 424 21.39 7.54 21.20
CA ILE A 424 20.80 8.34 20.13
C ILE A 424 21.55 8.04 18.83
N ILE A 425 20.81 7.69 17.78
CA ILE A 425 21.34 7.43 16.45
C ILE A 425 21.03 8.65 15.60
N ASN A 426 22.06 9.38 15.18
CA ASN A 426 21.88 10.57 14.37
C ASN A 426 21.85 10.20 12.88
N LEU A 427 20.72 10.39 12.20
CA LEU A 427 20.61 10.19 10.75
C LEU A 427 21.09 11.41 9.94
N GLU A 428 21.99 12.20 10.52
CA GLU A 428 22.58 13.41 9.94
C GLU A 428 21.54 14.46 9.50
N ARG A 429 20.37 14.48 10.17
CA ARG A 429 19.20 15.30 9.82
C ARG A 429 18.64 15.05 8.41
N ARG A 430 19.06 13.99 7.71
CA ARG A 430 18.64 13.68 6.33
C ARG A 430 17.13 13.48 6.18
N PHE A 431 16.45 13.17 7.28
CA PHE A 431 15.04 12.84 7.36
C PHE A 431 14.26 13.78 8.28
N SER A 432 14.76 15.01 8.47
CA SER A 432 13.98 16.05 9.13
C SER A 432 12.67 16.31 8.37
N MET A 433 11.64 16.80 9.07
CA MET A 433 10.35 17.11 8.44
C MET A 433 10.49 18.09 7.27
N VAL A 434 11.34 19.11 7.43
CA VAL A 434 11.62 20.12 6.40
C VAL A 434 12.34 19.52 5.20
N ASP A 435 13.30 18.61 5.42
CA ASP A 435 14.05 18.00 4.32
C ASP A 435 13.20 17.02 3.52
N ILE A 436 12.31 16.27 4.18
CA ILE A 436 11.32 15.43 3.52
C ILE A 436 10.35 16.27 2.69
N LYS A 437 9.76 17.32 3.29
CA LYS A 437 8.88 18.25 2.56
C LYS A 437 9.60 18.88 1.38
N ARG A 438 10.87 19.29 1.55
CA ARG A 438 11.70 19.80 0.46
C ARG A 438 11.87 18.80 -0.66
N LYS A 439 12.27 17.56 -0.37
CA LYS A 439 12.43 16.50 -1.39
C LYS A 439 11.14 16.26 -2.17
N ILE A 440 10.00 16.17 -1.47
CA ILE A 440 8.71 15.89 -2.09
C ILE A 440 8.16 17.10 -2.84
N PHE A 441 8.01 18.26 -2.20
CA PHE A 441 7.36 19.43 -2.80
C PHE A 441 8.16 19.97 -3.97
N SER A 442 9.51 19.99 -3.86
CA SER A 442 10.35 20.44 -4.97
C SER A 442 10.21 19.56 -6.21
N SER A 443 9.83 18.28 -6.04
CA SER A 443 9.63 17.38 -7.18
C SER A 443 8.44 17.77 -8.06
N TYR A 444 7.49 18.54 -7.51
CA TYR A 444 6.30 19.04 -8.22
C TYR A 444 6.48 20.44 -8.80
N PHE A 445 7.45 21.22 -8.29
CA PHE A 445 7.71 22.61 -8.68
C PHE A 445 9.14 22.81 -9.23
N LYS A 446 9.68 21.81 -9.92
CA LYS A 446 11.10 21.76 -10.35
C LYS A 446 11.50 22.96 -11.20
N ARG A 447 10.69 23.34 -12.19
CA ARG A 447 10.96 24.46 -13.10
C ARG A 447 10.83 25.79 -12.38
N THR A 448 9.78 25.95 -11.57
CA THR A 448 9.55 27.17 -10.78
C THR A 448 10.71 27.41 -9.82
N ILE A 449 11.07 26.39 -9.03
CA ILE A 449 12.15 26.48 -8.04
C ILE A 449 13.50 26.68 -8.72
N GLY A 450 13.80 25.94 -9.80
CA GLY A 450 15.05 26.11 -10.54
C GLY A 450 15.25 27.53 -11.06
N LYS A 451 14.18 28.19 -11.53
CA LYS A 451 14.24 29.61 -11.94
C LYS A 451 14.43 30.55 -10.75
N LEU A 452 13.80 30.28 -9.61
CA LEU A 452 14.02 31.06 -8.38
C LEU A 452 15.47 30.94 -7.88
N ASP A 453 16.03 29.73 -7.93
CA ASP A 453 17.42 29.45 -7.53
C ASP A 453 18.42 30.19 -8.44
N LEU A 454 18.18 30.23 -9.75
CA LEU A 454 19.00 31.01 -10.70
C LEU A 454 19.01 32.52 -10.39
N LEU A 455 17.94 33.04 -9.78
CA LEU A 455 17.85 34.42 -9.32
C LEU A 455 18.37 34.62 -7.88
N GLY A 456 18.91 33.56 -7.25
CA GLY A 456 19.40 33.61 -5.87
C GLY A 456 18.30 33.76 -4.82
N ILE A 457 17.05 33.46 -5.16
CA ILE A 457 15.90 33.66 -4.27
C ILE A 457 15.77 32.47 -3.33
N ARG A 458 16.04 32.71 -2.05
CA ARG A 458 15.92 31.68 -1.01
C ARG A 458 14.45 31.41 -0.67
N ILE A 459 14.04 30.14 -0.80
CA ILE A 459 12.70 29.66 -0.45
C ILE A 459 12.70 28.64 0.71
N GLY A 460 13.84 28.43 1.38
CA GLY A 460 13.99 27.40 2.41
C GLY A 460 12.93 27.49 3.53
N ALA A 461 12.55 28.70 3.93
CA ALA A 461 11.52 28.92 4.96
C ALA A 461 10.10 28.52 4.50
N LEU A 462 9.85 28.40 3.19
CA LEU A 462 8.54 28.01 2.67
C LEU A 462 8.22 26.53 2.92
N TYR A 463 9.21 25.69 3.21
CA TYR A 463 8.99 24.26 3.48
C TYR A 463 8.48 23.97 4.90
N GLU A 464 8.35 24.98 5.76
CA GLU A 464 7.81 24.85 7.13
C GLU A 464 6.28 24.72 7.17
N VAL A 465 5.61 24.86 6.02
CA VAL A 465 4.15 24.68 5.87
C VAL A 465 3.71 23.26 6.16
N LYS A 466 2.40 23.04 6.38
CA LYS A 466 1.89 21.72 6.76
C LYS A 466 1.92 20.72 5.61
N ASN A 467 1.50 21.12 4.42
CA ASN A 467 1.31 20.25 3.27
C ASN A 467 1.63 20.98 1.95
N ILE A 468 1.51 20.27 0.83
CA ILE A 468 1.86 20.81 -0.49
C ILE A 468 0.90 21.89 -0.99
N ASP A 469 -0.35 21.92 -0.53
CA ASP A 469 -1.29 22.98 -0.91
C ASP A 469 -0.88 24.30 -0.28
N GLU A 470 -0.61 24.28 1.03
CA GLU A 470 -0.06 25.45 1.71
C GLU A 470 1.28 25.88 1.09
N PHE A 471 2.13 24.93 0.66
CA PHE A 471 3.39 25.23 -0.04
C PHE A 471 3.13 25.96 -1.36
N SER A 472 2.20 25.44 -2.17
CA SER A 472 1.79 26.04 -3.44
C SER A 472 1.26 27.47 -3.22
N ASP A 473 0.46 27.68 -2.19
CA ASP A 473 -0.12 28.99 -1.87
C ASP A 473 0.96 30.01 -1.46
N VAL A 474 1.86 29.64 -0.53
CA VAL A 474 2.94 30.55 -0.11
C VAL A 474 3.94 30.80 -1.22
N LEU A 475 4.18 29.81 -2.10
CA LEU A 475 5.03 29.95 -3.27
C LEU A 475 4.39 30.92 -4.29
N ALA A 476 3.08 30.83 -4.52
CA ALA A 476 2.35 31.77 -5.37
C ALA A 476 2.47 33.21 -4.85
N VAL A 477 2.26 33.41 -3.54
CA VAL A 477 2.42 34.72 -2.89
C VAL A 477 3.84 35.23 -3.08
N ARG A 478 4.85 34.38 -2.85
CA ARG A 478 6.25 34.76 -3.02
C ARG A 478 6.56 35.22 -4.44
N ILE A 479 6.06 34.50 -5.45
CA ILE A 479 6.24 34.84 -6.88
C ILE A 479 5.58 36.18 -7.20
N SER A 480 4.39 36.44 -6.67
CA SER A 480 3.64 37.68 -6.94
C SER A 480 4.29 38.94 -6.35
N GLN A 481 5.12 38.81 -5.30
CA GLN A 481 5.77 39.91 -4.60
C GLN A 481 7.16 40.28 -5.14
N MET A 482 7.71 39.51 -6.08
CA MET A 482 9.03 39.80 -6.63
C MET A 482 8.96 41.08 -7.50
N ALA A 483 10.11 41.69 -7.81
CA ALA A 483 10.24 42.75 -8.83
C ALA A 483 11.10 42.27 -10.02
N GLY A 484 10.72 42.57 -11.27
CA GLY A 484 11.44 42.12 -12.49
C GLY A 484 10.75 40.98 -13.27
N VAL A 485 11.52 39.99 -13.73
CA VAL A 485 11.08 38.94 -14.70
C VAL A 485 10.09 37.94 -14.07
N HIS A 486 8.83 38.36 -13.86
CA HIS A 486 7.78 37.53 -13.23
C HIS A 486 7.13 36.53 -14.17
N GLU A 487 6.95 36.90 -15.45
CA GLU A 487 5.99 36.19 -16.28
C GLU A 487 6.42 34.75 -16.55
N SER A 488 7.71 34.53 -16.85
CA SER A 488 8.24 33.18 -17.09
C SER A 488 8.21 32.28 -15.84
N ILE A 489 8.42 32.84 -14.63
CA ILE A 489 8.33 32.09 -13.37
C ILE A 489 6.87 31.79 -13.04
N ALA A 490 6.00 32.81 -13.16
CA ALA A 490 4.57 32.67 -12.93
C ALA A 490 3.95 31.65 -13.89
N GLN A 491 4.38 31.61 -15.16
CA GLN A 491 3.91 30.62 -16.13
C GLN A 491 4.36 29.21 -15.80
N SER A 492 5.63 29.01 -15.39
CA SER A 492 6.09 27.71 -14.89
C SER A 492 5.31 27.26 -13.67
N PHE A 493 5.04 28.17 -12.73
CA PHE A 493 4.25 27.89 -11.55
C PHE A 493 2.80 27.51 -11.90
N ARG A 494 2.15 28.23 -12.84
CA ARG A 494 0.79 27.90 -13.31
C ARG A 494 0.73 26.50 -13.94
N LEU A 495 1.73 26.15 -14.75
CA LEU A 495 1.84 24.85 -15.40
C LEU A 495 2.04 23.73 -14.38
N GLU A 496 3.00 23.88 -13.48
CA GLU A 496 3.28 22.89 -12.44
C GLU A 496 2.12 22.75 -11.45
N SER A 497 1.41 23.84 -11.15
CA SER A 497 0.17 23.80 -10.36
C SER A 497 -0.95 23.03 -11.07
N ALA A 498 -1.06 23.14 -12.40
CA ALA A 498 -2.04 22.39 -13.18
C ALA A 498 -1.68 20.89 -13.23
N LEU A 499 -0.41 20.55 -13.39
CA LEU A 499 0.10 19.18 -13.31
C LEU A 499 -0.11 18.58 -11.91
N LEU A 500 0.12 19.36 -10.85
CA LEU A 500 -0.12 18.94 -9.47
C LEU A 500 -1.59 18.54 -9.26
N LYS A 501 -2.55 19.31 -9.79
CA LYS A 501 -3.98 18.97 -9.71
C LYS A 501 -4.29 17.62 -10.37
N LEU A 502 -3.68 17.33 -11.52
CA LEU A 502 -3.83 16.03 -12.18
C LEU A 502 -3.17 14.90 -11.38
N TRP A 503 -2.00 15.13 -10.78
CA TRP A 503 -1.33 14.15 -9.94
C TRP A 503 -2.20 13.74 -8.74
N LYS A 504 -2.90 14.70 -8.13
CA LYS A 504 -3.82 14.43 -7.02
C LYS A 504 -5.01 13.54 -7.40
N LEU A 505 -5.44 13.59 -8.67
CA LEU A 505 -6.54 12.80 -9.21
C LEU A 505 -6.09 11.44 -9.76
N HIS A 506 -4.80 11.27 -10.04
CA HIS A 506 -4.24 10.08 -10.67
C HIS A 506 -4.46 8.84 -9.80
N LYS A 507 -5.11 7.80 -10.31
CA LYS A 507 -5.48 6.56 -9.58
C LYS A 507 -4.52 5.39 -9.82
N GLY A 508 -3.31 5.67 -10.28
CA GLY A 508 -2.26 4.69 -10.52
C GLY A 508 -2.41 3.94 -11.85
N TYR A 509 -1.40 3.11 -12.14
CA TYR A 509 -1.23 2.41 -13.41
C TYR A 509 -2.49 1.65 -13.85
N PHE A 510 -3.06 0.85 -12.94
CA PHE A 510 -4.12 -0.10 -13.31
C PHE A 510 -5.40 0.61 -13.76
N SER A 511 -5.77 1.70 -13.10
CA SER A 511 -6.90 2.56 -13.53
C SER A 511 -6.75 3.01 -14.98
N TYR A 512 -5.60 3.59 -15.33
CA TYR A 512 -5.38 4.12 -16.67
C TYR A 512 -5.21 3.01 -17.71
N GLN A 513 -4.63 1.86 -17.34
CA GLN A 513 -4.57 0.71 -18.21
C GLN A 513 -5.99 0.25 -18.63
N GLN A 514 -6.91 0.14 -17.68
CA GLN A 514 -8.29 -0.28 -17.96
C GLN A 514 -9.07 0.77 -18.76
N GLN A 515 -8.93 2.05 -18.39
CA GLN A 515 -9.53 3.15 -19.15
C GLN A 515 -9.02 3.18 -20.60
N ASN A 516 -7.72 3.02 -20.82
CA ASN A 516 -7.13 3.04 -22.17
C ASN A 516 -7.58 1.87 -23.05
N ILE A 517 -7.80 0.68 -22.48
CA ILE A 517 -8.40 -0.45 -23.22
C ILE A 517 -9.78 -0.06 -23.76
N HIS A 518 -10.61 0.54 -22.91
CA HIS A 518 -11.94 0.99 -23.30
C HIS A 518 -11.90 2.14 -24.32
N LEU A 519 -11.06 3.16 -24.10
CA LEU A 519 -10.92 4.30 -25.02
C LEU A 519 -10.46 3.89 -26.41
N LYS A 520 -9.53 2.94 -26.51
CA LYS A 520 -9.09 2.39 -27.80
C LYS A 520 -10.24 1.72 -28.53
N LYS A 521 -11.04 0.90 -27.84
CA LYS A 521 -12.22 0.24 -28.43
C LYS A 521 -13.24 1.27 -28.94
N ASN A 522 -13.52 2.32 -28.16
CA ASN A 522 -14.47 3.37 -28.55
C ASN A 522 -13.93 4.19 -29.74
N ALA A 523 -12.64 4.51 -29.75
CA ALA A 523 -12.00 5.20 -30.86
C ALA A 523 -12.00 4.37 -32.15
N GLU A 524 -11.78 3.05 -32.06
CA GLU A 524 -11.86 2.13 -33.20
C GLU A 524 -13.29 2.06 -33.75
N SER A 525 -14.29 1.93 -32.88
CA SER A 525 -15.70 1.93 -33.29
C SER A 525 -16.11 3.24 -33.97
N ALA A 526 -15.71 4.38 -33.41
CA ALA A 526 -15.94 5.68 -34.03
C ALA A 526 -15.21 5.83 -35.38
N SER A 527 -14.00 5.27 -35.49
CA SER A 527 -13.18 5.32 -36.71
C SER A 527 -13.78 4.52 -37.87
N GLN A 528 -14.54 3.47 -37.58
CA GLN A 528 -15.21 2.64 -38.60
C GLN A 528 -16.51 3.24 -39.13
N LYS A 529 -17.06 4.27 -38.46
CA LYS A 529 -18.29 4.94 -38.91
C LYS A 529 -18.04 5.76 -40.18
N SER A 530 -19.02 5.73 -41.08
CA SER A 530 -19.10 6.63 -42.24
C SER A 530 -19.02 8.08 -41.79
N ASP A 531 -18.60 9.00 -42.66
CA ASP A 531 -18.50 10.41 -42.27
C ASP A 531 -19.86 11.00 -41.86
N SER A 532 -20.97 10.58 -42.50
CA SER A 532 -22.33 11.01 -42.11
C SER A 532 -22.72 10.54 -40.71
N ASP A 533 -22.34 9.33 -40.32
CA ASP A 533 -22.62 8.81 -38.97
C ASP A 533 -21.65 9.40 -37.93
N PHE A 534 -20.41 9.69 -38.35
CA PHE A 534 -19.39 10.26 -37.50
C PHE A 534 -19.71 11.70 -37.09
N ILE A 535 -20.23 12.51 -38.03
CA ILE A 535 -20.60 13.90 -37.73
C ILE A 535 -21.81 14.00 -36.77
N ALA A 536 -22.59 12.92 -36.62
CA ALA A 536 -23.72 12.86 -35.69
C ALA A 536 -23.30 12.55 -34.23
N LEU A 537 -22.06 12.09 -34.02
CA LEU A 537 -21.55 11.78 -32.68
C LEU A 537 -21.43 13.02 -31.81
N THR A 538 -21.59 12.85 -30.50
CA THR A 538 -21.28 13.89 -29.51
C THR A 538 -19.91 13.63 -28.92
N LEU A 539 -19.05 14.65 -28.93
CA LEU A 539 -17.67 14.58 -28.48
C LEU A 539 -17.48 15.42 -27.23
N LYS A 540 -16.57 14.97 -26.36
CA LYS A 540 -16.04 15.75 -25.25
C LYS A 540 -14.54 15.50 -25.08
N LEU A 541 -13.88 16.37 -24.33
CA LEU A 541 -12.54 16.09 -23.83
C LEU A 541 -12.60 14.95 -22.81
N ASN A 542 -11.60 14.09 -22.81
CA ASN A 542 -11.53 13.01 -21.83
C ASN A 542 -11.28 13.53 -20.40
N ASP A 543 -11.79 12.85 -19.39
CA ASP A 543 -11.73 13.29 -18.00
C ASP A 543 -10.28 13.31 -17.46
N HIS A 544 -9.37 12.56 -18.08
CA HIS A 544 -7.93 12.55 -17.76
C HIS A 544 -7.10 13.58 -18.53
N VAL A 545 -7.72 14.45 -19.33
CA VAL A 545 -7.05 15.39 -20.23
C VAL A 545 -7.47 16.82 -19.92
N ARG A 546 -6.52 17.76 -19.94
CA ARG A 546 -6.77 19.18 -19.68
C ARG A 546 -6.01 20.02 -20.70
N TYR A 547 -6.71 20.97 -21.32
CA TYR A 547 -6.06 22.00 -22.11
C TYR A 547 -5.43 23.04 -21.20
N PHE A 548 -4.14 23.34 -21.40
CA PHE A 548 -3.43 24.35 -20.60
C PHE A 548 -3.33 25.69 -21.33
N GLY A 549 -3.22 25.68 -22.66
CA GLY A 549 -2.94 26.87 -23.47
C GLY A 549 -1.45 26.98 -23.80
N GLU A 550 -0.96 28.21 -24.00
CA GLU A 550 0.41 28.46 -24.46
C GLU A 550 1.47 28.33 -23.35
N ASP A 551 2.60 27.70 -23.69
CA ASP A 551 3.83 27.75 -22.89
C ASP A 551 4.62 29.04 -23.12
N GLU A 552 5.77 29.19 -22.45
CA GLU A 552 6.60 30.39 -22.53
C GLU A 552 7.21 30.64 -23.92
N ASN A 553 7.17 29.64 -24.79
CA ASN A 553 7.67 29.69 -26.16
C ASN A 553 6.52 29.76 -27.18
N GLY A 554 5.26 29.94 -26.74
CA GLY A 554 4.08 29.97 -27.60
C GLY A 554 3.64 28.59 -28.11
N ASN A 555 4.13 27.49 -27.54
CA ASN A 555 3.64 26.15 -27.89
C ASN A 555 2.32 25.88 -27.16
N MET A 556 1.33 25.34 -27.87
CA MET A 556 0.07 24.90 -27.27
C MET A 556 0.28 23.61 -26.49
N LEU A 557 -0.13 23.59 -25.23
CA LEU A 557 0.04 22.46 -24.32
C LEU A 557 -1.28 21.79 -23.96
N LEU A 558 -1.21 20.47 -23.97
CA LEU A 558 -2.20 19.59 -23.38
C LEU A 558 -1.55 18.85 -22.21
N LEU A 559 -2.25 18.77 -21.08
CA LEU A 559 -1.84 17.98 -19.93
C LEU A 559 -2.71 16.74 -19.88
N TYR A 560 -2.13 15.59 -19.54
CA TYR A 560 -2.90 14.37 -19.43
C TYR A 560 -2.32 13.39 -18.42
N SER A 561 -3.19 12.58 -17.84
CA SER A 561 -2.82 11.46 -16.98
C SER A 561 -2.83 10.14 -17.76
N HIS A 562 -1.83 9.30 -17.55
CA HIS A 562 -1.68 7.99 -18.19
C HIS A 562 -1.08 6.98 -17.23
N GLU A 563 -0.83 5.75 -17.68
CA GLU A 563 -0.37 4.64 -16.85
C GLU A 563 0.90 4.93 -16.04
N SER A 564 1.82 5.75 -16.56
CA SER A 564 3.10 6.03 -15.89
C SER A 564 3.12 7.36 -15.13
N GLY A 565 2.03 8.14 -15.17
CA GLY A 565 1.94 9.39 -14.42
C GLY A 565 1.16 10.48 -15.13
N VAL A 566 1.57 11.73 -14.91
CA VAL A 566 1.01 12.92 -15.55
C VAL A 566 2.08 13.58 -16.40
N GLU A 567 1.74 13.91 -17.63
CA GLU A 567 2.63 14.52 -18.61
C GLU A 567 2.00 15.73 -19.29
N GLU A 568 2.87 16.54 -19.89
CA GLU A 568 2.50 17.59 -20.83
C GLU A 568 2.92 17.18 -22.24
N ILE A 569 2.09 17.48 -23.23
CA ILE A 569 2.39 17.26 -24.63
C ILE A 569 2.13 18.53 -25.42
N LYS A 570 3.05 18.81 -26.36
CA LYS A 570 2.92 19.89 -27.33
C LYS A 570 1.99 19.45 -28.44
N ILE A 571 0.97 20.24 -28.72
CA ILE A 571 0.02 20.00 -29.79
C ILE A 571 0.10 21.12 -30.82
N GLY A 572 -0.20 20.80 -32.09
CA GLY A 572 -0.28 21.82 -33.14
C GLY A 572 -1.48 22.74 -32.94
N THR A 573 -1.40 23.96 -33.43
CA THR A 573 -2.47 24.98 -33.33
C THR A 573 -3.83 24.45 -33.76
N PHE A 574 -3.89 23.64 -34.82
CA PHE A 574 -5.14 23.07 -35.30
C PHE A 574 -5.77 22.07 -34.30
N SER A 575 -4.94 21.27 -33.62
CA SER A 575 -5.43 20.40 -32.54
C SER A 575 -5.88 21.20 -31.32
N ALA A 576 -5.15 22.28 -31.00
CA ALA A 576 -5.47 23.17 -29.89
C ALA A 576 -6.85 23.81 -30.07
N ILE A 577 -7.17 24.33 -31.27
CA ILE A 577 -8.48 24.90 -31.58
C ILE A 577 -9.62 23.90 -31.32
N ILE A 578 -9.44 22.64 -31.74
CA ILE A 578 -10.44 21.57 -31.54
C ILE A 578 -10.62 21.27 -30.05
N VAL A 579 -9.51 21.08 -29.35
CA VAL A 579 -9.49 20.74 -27.91
C VAL A 579 -10.08 21.88 -27.08
N GLU A 580 -9.65 23.11 -27.32
CA GLU A 580 -10.13 24.33 -26.66
C GLU A 580 -11.64 24.49 -26.83
N SER A 581 -12.14 24.21 -28.04
CA SER A 581 -13.58 24.20 -28.33
C SER A 581 -14.36 23.14 -27.55
N LEU A 582 -13.72 22.19 -26.87
CA LEU A 582 -14.38 21.16 -26.06
C LEU A 582 -14.07 21.29 -24.56
N VAL A 583 -13.38 22.35 -24.14
CA VAL A 583 -13.12 22.59 -22.71
C VAL A 583 -14.44 22.84 -21.97
N ASN A 584 -14.71 22.02 -20.94
CA ASN A 584 -15.90 22.10 -20.08
C ASN A 584 -17.25 22.01 -20.82
N ARG A 585 -17.27 21.51 -22.05
CA ARG A 585 -18.51 21.30 -22.82
C ARG A 585 -18.41 20.07 -23.71
N LYS A 586 -19.58 19.58 -24.09
CA LYS A 586 -19.76 18.53 -25.08
C LYS A 586 -20.43 19.09 -26.31
N MET A 587 -20.11 18.55 -27.48
CA MET A 587 -20.59 19.11 -28.74
C MET A 587 -20.78 18.03 -29.79
N LYS A 588 -21.84 18.13 -30.61
CA LYS A 588 -21.95 17.29 -31.80
C LYS A 588 -20.79 17.59 -32.74
N THR A 589 -20.21 16.55 -33.34
CA THR A 589 -19.10 16.70 -34.29
C THR A 589 -19.44 17.68 -35.42
N SER A 590 -20.67 17.66 -35.94
CA SER A 590 -21.15 18.63 -36.94
C SER A 590 -21.11 20.08 -36.46
N GLN A 591 -21.60 20.33 -35.24
CA GLN A 591 -21.57 21.67 -34.62
C GLN A 591 -20.15 22.15 -34.37
N LEU A 592 -19.26 21.25 -33.96
CA LEU A 592 -17.84 21.54 -33.75
C LEU A 592 -17.14 21.92 -35.06
N ILE A 593 -17.42 21.18 -36.13
CA ILE A 593 -16.91 21.50 -37.47
C ILE A 593 -17.40 22.88 -37.90
N ASP A 594 -18.69 23.18 -37.74
CA ASP A 594 -19.24 24.47 -38.12
C ASP A 594 -18.64 25.61 -37.27
N GLU A 595 -18.53 25.45 -35.95
CA GLU A 595 -17.94 26.48 -35.07
C GLU A 595 -16.50 26.81 -35.46
N ILE A 596 -15.68 25.79 -35.69
CA ILE A 596 -14.28 25.96 -36.12
C ILE A 596 -14.20 26.59 -37.52
N THR A 597 -15.03 26.12 -38.44
CA THR A 597 -15.02 26.60 -39.83
C THR A 597 -15.41 28.08 -39.90
N HIS A 598 -16.45 28.51 -39.18
CA HIS A 598 -16.88 29.92 -39.19
C HIS A 598 -15.97 30.82 -38.34
N GLY A 599 -15.41 30.31 -37.25
CA GLY A 599 -14.58 31.09 -36.33
C GLY A 599 -13.18 31.38 -36.86
N TYR A 600 -12.57 30.44 -37.59
CA TYR A 600 -11.16 30.50 -37.96
C TYR A 600 -10.89 30.58 -39.47
N PHE A 601 -11.89 30.30 -40.31
CA PHE A 601 -11.74 30.30 -41.77
C PHE A 601 -12.70 31.28 -42.42
N LYS A 602 -12.25 31.95 -43.49
CA LYS A 602 -13.10 32.87 -44.25
C LYS A 602 -14.22 32.11 -44.98
N PRO A 603 -15.40 32.72 -45.19
CA PRO A 603 -16.46 32.10 -45.98
C PRO A 603 -16.01 32.02 -47.45
N THR A 604 -15.43 30.88 -47.83
CA THR A 604 -14.87 30.62 -49.16
C THR A 604 -15.13 29.18 -49.61
N THR A 605 -14.99 28.96 -50.92
CA THR A 605 -15.25 27.77 -51.76
C THR A 605 -14.57 26.45 -51.33
N GLU A 606 -13.87 26.40 -50.19
CA GLU A 606 -13.12 25.24 -49.69
C GLU A 606 -13.70 24.63 -48.41
N LYS A 607 -14.93 25.02 -48.00
CA LYS A 607 -15.59 24.55 -46.78
C LYS A 607 -15.55 23.02 -46.60
N GLU A 608 -15.75 22.28 -47.68
CA GLU A 608 -15.78 20.81 -47.66
C GLU A 608 -14.40 20.21 -47.37
N GLN A 609 -13.33 20.73 -47.99
CA GLN A 609 -11.96 20.28 -47.73
C GLN A 609 -11.51 20.59 -46.30
N ILE A 610 -11.88 21.76 -45.77
CA ILE A 610 -11.60 22.15 -44.39
C ILE A 610 -12.33 21.21 -43.43
N SER A 611 -13.61 20.94 -43.68
CA SER A 611 -14.42 20.02 -42.88
C SER A 611 -13.82 18.62 -42.83
N GLN A 612 -13.36 18.08 -43.98
CA GLN A 612 -12.67 16.80 -44.05
C GLN A 612 -11.37 16.78 -43.22
N LYS A 613 -10.57 17.85 -43.26
CA LYS A 613 -9.36 17.96 -42.42
C LYS A 613 -9.69 18.02 -40.93
N ILE A 614 -10.75 18.73 -40.54
CA ILE A 614 -11.23 18.76 -39.15
C ILE A 614 -11.63 17.34 -38.72
N VAL A 615 -12.40 16.61 -39.53
CA VAL A 615 -12.79 15.22 -39.25
C VAL A 615 -11.57 14.32 -39.05
N LEU A 616 -10.58 14.39 -39.94
CA LEU A 616 -9.34 13.60 -39.80
C LEU A 616 -8.60 13.91 -38.50
N GLN A 617 -8.50 15.19 -38.13
CA GLN A 617 -7.84 15.59 -36.90
C GLN A 617 -8.62 15.14 -35.66
N ILE A 618 -9.95 15.24 -35.66
CA ILE A 618 -10.80 14.71 -34.58
C ILE A 618 -10.59 13.20 -34.43
N ARG A 619 -10.57 12.44 -35.54
CA ARG A 619 -10.32 10.99 -35.52
C ARG A 619 -8.94 10.67 -34.92
N LEU A 620 -7.90 11.45 -35.24
CA LEU A 620 -6.58 11.30 -34.62
C LEU A 620 -6.63 11.58 -33.10
N LEU A 621 -7.29 12.65 -32.67
CA LEU A 621 -7.42 12.98 -31.26
C LEU A 621 -8.23 11.94 -30.47
N LEU A 622 -9.24 11.32 -31.08
CA LEU A 622 -9.96 10.16 -30.53
C LEU A 622 -9.02 8.95 -30.39
N LYS A 623 -8.25 8.64 -31.44
CA LYS A 623 -7.29 7.51 -31.43
C LYS A 623 -6.19 7.69 -30.39
N SER A 624 -5.79 8.93 -30.13
CA SER A 624 -4.84 9.30 -29.07
C SER A 624 -5.47 9.30 -27.66
N GLY A 625 -6.77 9.06 -27.53
CA GLY A 625 -7.48 9.05 -26.25
C GLY A 625 -7.79 10.43 -25.67
N PHE A 626 -7.44 11.51 -26.38
CA PHE A 626 -7.63 12.88 -25.90
C PHE A 626 -9.08 13.33 -25.93
N LEU A 627 -9.81 12.88 -26.96
CA LEU A 627 -11.26 13.02 -27.04
C LEU A 627 -11.93 11.68 -26.72
N CYS A 628 -13.18 11.72 -26.33
CA CYS A 628 -14.05 10.56 -26.31
C CYS A 628 -15.43 10.88 -26.91
N VAL A 629 -16.08 9.82 -27.39
CA VAL A 629 -17.49 9.87 -27.80
C VAL A 629 -18.33 9.71 -26.53
N GLU A 630 -19.31 10.59 -26.35
CA GLU A 630 -20.29 10.43 -25.29
C GLU A 630 -21.29 9.33 -25.70
N GLU A 631 -21.42 8.33 -24.82
CA GLU A 631 -22.35 7.18 -25.00
C GLU A 631 -23.82 7.58 -24.79
#